data_AF-A0A3D0C5Q2-F1
#
_entry.id   AF-A0A3D0C5Q2-F1
#
_cell.length_a   1.000
_cell.length_b   1.000
_cell.length_c   1.000
_cell.angle_alpha   90.00
_cell.angle_beta   90.00
_cell.angle_gamma   90.00
#
_symmetry.space_group_name_H-M   'P 1'
#
loop_
_entity.id
_entity.type
_entity.pdbx_description
1 polymer ?
#
loop_
_entity_poly.entity_id
_entity_poly.type
_entity_poly.pdbx_seq_one_letter_code
_entity_poly.pdbx_strand_id
1 'polypeptide(L)'
;MPTMQETLKKNIVPIKETMQSKAYKKYPILQKYGIEIGHGKPSSLTDQRKIEFYHPTEDRNPRPGKPFVEIISEDLKNPIDTAYTDALHYLHEVDPKMKEHREWLRNNRSPQQIINSKNRYESYTNPVSEHYNSNNPETRSYEDWFEISDLDQLLGGYTSGAWPKEGYTPEQIERLDSMVNYSKNNEMTKTLMPKRKFF
;
A
#
# COMPACT_ATOMS: atom_id res chain seq x y z
N MET A 1 -45.86 34.77 5.62
CA MET A 1 -45.20 33.88 4.62
C MET A 1 -43.70 34.03 4.82
N PRO A 2 -42.94 32.96 5.06
CA PRO A 2 -41.49 33.06 5.21
C PRO A 2 -40.87 33.53 3.89
N THR A 3 -39.82 34.34 3.97
CA THR A 3 -39.18 34.94 2.79
C THR A 3 -38.44 33.87 1.98
N MET A 4 -38.28 34.07 0.67
CA MET A 4 -37.49 33.16 -0.20
C MET A 4 -36.05 32.92 0.32
N GLN A 5 -35.50 33.85 1.11
CA GLN A 5 -34.18 33.68 1.75
C GLN A 5 -34.20 32.74 2.97
N GLU A 6 -35.33 32.61 3.67
CA GLU A 6 -35.50 31.64 4.77
C GLU A 6 -35.74 30.21 4.28
N THR A 7 -36.19 30.05 3.04
CA THR A 7 -36.42 28.72 2.43
C THR A 7 -35.12 28.08 1.90
N LEU A 8 -34.10 28.89 1.58
CA LEU A 8 -32.81 28.43 1.04
C LEU A 8 -31.78 27.98 2.11
N LYS A 9 -32.08 28.15 3.41
CA LYS A 9 -31.22 27.66 4.51
C LYS A 9 -31.54 26.24 4.96
N LYS A 10 -32.52 25.57 4.35
CA LYS A 10 -32.89 24.19 4.70
C LYS A 10 -32.34 23.22 3.65
N ASN A 11 -31.44 22.36 4.10
CA ASN A 11 -30.88 21.18 3.44
C ASN A 11 -29.57 21.36 2.67
N ILE A 12 -28.59 22.07 3.25
CA ILE A 12 -27.18 21.73 2.94
C ILE A 12 -26.90 20.40 3.65
N VAL A 13 -27.16 19.28 2.97
CA VAL A 13 -26.66 17.98 3.41
C VAL A 13 -25.13 18.04 3.31
N PRO A 14 -24.37 17.81 4.39
CA PRO A 14 -22.92 17.77 4.30
C PRO A 14 -22.52 16.74 3.24
N ILE A 15 -21.73 17.14 2.25
CA ILE A 15 -21.16 16.19 1.28
C ILE A 15 -20.34 15.19 2.08
N LYS A 16 -20.79 13.93 2.13
CA LYS A 16 -20.05 12.86 2.81
C LYS A 16 -18.73 12.67 2.08
N GLU A 17 -17.61 12.91 2.77
CA GLU A 17 -16.27 12.68 2.20
C GLU A 17 -16.17 11.24 1.66
N THR A 18 -15.74 11.11 0.41
CA THR A 18 -15.51 9.82 -0.24
C THR A 18 -14.25 9.17 0.31
N MET A 19 -14.10 7.86 0.11
CA MET A 19 -12.88 7.15 0.50
C MET A 19 -11.65 7.72 -0.20
N GLN A 20 -11.76 8.00 -1.50
CA GLN A 20 -10.70 8.65 -2.27
C GLN A 20 -10.32 10.02 -1.70
N SER A 21 -11.30 10.88 -1.36
CA SER A 21 -10.98 12.20 -0.79
C SER A 21 -10.28 12.08 0.56
N LYS A 22 -10.69 11.11 1.41
CA LYS A 22 -10.02 10.85 2.68
C LYS A 22 -8.60 10.33 2.49
N ALA A 23 -8.40 9.46 1.50
CA ALA A 23 -7.08 8.94 1.17
C ALA A 23 -6.16 10.03 0.64
N TYR A 24 -6.63 10.92 -0.23
CA TYR A 24 -5.85 12.07 -0.71
C TYR A 24 -5.51 13.05 0.40
N LYS A 25 -6.43 13.26 1.35
CA LYS A 25 -6.18 14.08 2.53
C LYS A 25 -5.12 13.47 3.45
N LYS A 26 -5.12 12.14 3.61
CA LYS A 26 -4.14 11.44 4.45
C LYS A 26 -2.79 11.27 3.75
N TYR A 27 -2.81 10.96 2.46
CA TYR A 27 -1.65 10.66 1.62
C TYR A 27 -1.73 11.42 0.28
N PRO A 28 -1.38 12.72 0.26
CA PRO A 28 -1.43 13.55 -0.95
C PRO A 28 -0.60 12.99 -2.12
N ILE A 29 0.40 12.14 -1.85
CA ILE A 29 1.16 11.47 -2.91
C ILE A 29 0.28 10.62 -3.84
N LEU A 30 -0.82 10.06 -3.33
CA LEU A 30 -1.77 9.29 -4.14
C LEU A 30 -2.44 10.19 -5.19
N GLN A 31 -2.79 11.42 -4.82
CA GLN A 31 -3.34 12.39 -5.74
C GLN A 31 -2.30 12.87 -6.75
N LYS A 32 -1.06 13.13 -6.29
CA LYS A 32 0.07 13.56 -7.14
C LYS A 32 0.31 12.62 -8.32
N TYR A 33 0.19 11.32 -8.10
CA TYR A 33 0.39 10.30 -9.14
C TYR A 33 -0.92 9.73 -9.74
N GLY A 34 -2.05 10.38 -9.47
CA GLY A 34 -3.33 10.03 -10.10
C GLY A 34 -3.87 8.64 -9.72
N ILE A 35 -3.50 8.13 -8.54
CA ILE A 35 -3.98 6.83 -8.04
C ILE A 35 -5.42 6.98 -7.59
N GLU A 36 -6.34 6.32 -8.29
CA GLU A 36 -7.76 6.29 -7.94
C GLU A 36 -8.03 5.21 -6.89
N ILE A 37 -9.04 5.43 -6.04
CA ILE A 37 -9.42 4.47 -4.99
C ILE A 37 -10.93 4.36 -4.97
N GLY A 38 -11.43 3.13 -4.98
CA GLY A 38 -12.86 2.88 -5.02
C GLY A 38 -13.25 1.55 -4.40
N HIS A 39 -14.55 1.37 -4.24
CA HIS A 39 -15.10 0.08 -3.82
C HIS A 39 -15.35 -0.81 -5.04
N GLY A 40 -14.92 -2.06 -4.90
CA GLY A 40 -15.22 -3.14 -5.83
C GLY A 40 -16.38 -4.01 -5.35
N LYS A 41 -16.66 -5.06 -6.13
CA LYS A 41 -17.47 -6.19 -5.67
C LYS A 41 -16.63 -7.46 -5.80
N PRO A 42 -16.77 -8.43 -4.89
CA PRO A 42 -16.18 -9.75 -5.06
C PRO A 42 -16.58 -10.32 -6.43
N SER A 43 -15.60 -10.86 -7.16
CA SER A 43 -15.82 -11.45 -8.48
C SER A 43 -16.60 -12.78 -8.43
N SER A 44 -16.64 -13.40 -7.25
CA SER A 44 -17.39 -14.62 -6.96
C SER A 44 -17.69 -14.73 -5.46
N LEU A 45 -18.57 -15.66 -5.07
CA LEU A 45 -18.84 -15.96 -3.65
C LEU A 45 -17.62 -16.53 -2.91
N THR A 46 -16.61 -17.00 -3.65
CA THR A 46 -15.35 -17.53 -3.13
C THR A 46 -14.19 -16.54 -3.25
N ASP A 47 -14.43 -15.33 -3.74
CA ASP A 47 -13.40 -14.30 -3.83
C ASP A 47 -13.08 -13.78 -2.43
N GLN A 48 -11.93 -14.21 -1.91
CA GLN A 48 -11.44 -13.86 -0.57
C GLN A 48 -10.57 -12.60 -0.58
N ARG A 49 -10.41 -11.93 -1.74
CA ARG A 49 -9.59 -10.73 -1.82
C ARG A 49 -10.26 -9.61 -1.03
N LYS A 50 -9.45 -8.88 -0.28
CA LYS A 50 -9.92 -7.72 0.49
C LYS A 50 -9.63 -6.41 -0.23
N ILE A 51 -8.52 -6.37 -0.96
CA ILE A 51 -8.03 -5.23 -1.70
C ILE A 51 -7.25 -5.73 -2.92
N GLU A 52 -7.19 -4.93 -3.97
CA GLU A 52 -6.39 -5.22 -5.17
C GLU A 52 -5.88 -3.92 -5.79
N PHE A 53 -4.61 -3.92 -6.20
CA PHE A 53 -4.01 -2.85 -6.97
C PHE A 53 -3.99 -3.27 -8.44
N TYR A 54 -4.48 -2.38 -9.30
CA TYR A 54 -4.44 -2.54 -10.75
C TYR A 54 -3.47 -1.53 -11.36
N HIS A 55 -2.46 -2.04 -12.07
CA HIS A 55 -1.51 -1.21 -12.80
C HIS A 55 -2.21 -0.52 -13.99
N PRO A 56 -1.86 0.74 -14.37
CA PRO A 56 -2.51 1.45 -15.48
C PRO A 56 -2.48 0.71 -16.82
N THR A 57 -1.53 -0.21 -17.01
CA THR A 57 -1.36 -1.01 -18.24
C THR A 57 -1.94 -2.41 -18.15
N GLU A 58 -2.57 -2.79 -17.03
CA GLU A 58 -3.15 -4.12 -16.88
C GLU A 58 -4.51 -4.20 -17.58
N ASP A 59 -4.70 -5.21 -18.43
CA ASP A 59 -5.95 -5.42 -19.18
C ASP A 59 -7.18 -5.59 -18.27
N ARG A 60 -6.97 -6.14 -17.07
CA ARG A 60 -8.02 -6.36 -16.06
C ARG A 60 -8.33 -5.11 -15.24
N ASN A 61 -7.60 -4.01 -15.43
CA ASN A 61 -7.81 -2.79 -14.68
C ASN A 61 -9.18 -2.18 -15.00
N PRO A 62 -10.09 -2.01 -14.02
CA PRO A 62 -11.41 -1.41 -14.24
C PRO A 62 -11.36 0.11 -14.52
N ARG A 63 -10.17 0.70 -14.51
CA ARG A 63 -9.85 2.10 -14.87
C ARG A 63 -8.68 2.14 -15.86
N PRO A 64 -8.87 1.70 -17.12
CA PRO A 64 -7.78 1.64 -18.10
C PRO A 64 -7.00 2.95 -18.19
N GLY A 65 -5.66 2.86 -18.19
CA GLY A 65 -4.77 4.01 -18.27
C GLY A 65 -4.56 4.77 -16.95
N LYS A 66 -5.18 4.34 -15.84
CA LYS A 66 -4.95 4.93 -14.52
C LYS A 66 -4.68 3.87 -13.45
N PRO A 67 -3.71 4.08 -12.55
CA PRO A 67 -3.53 3.21 -11.39
C PRO A 67 -4.78 3.25 -10.50
N PHE A 68 -5.26 2.08 -10.07
CA PHE A 68 -6.48 1.97 -9.28
C PHE A 68 -6.31 0.99 -8.12
N VAL A 69 -6.72 1.39 -6.92
CA VAL A 69 -6.85 0.51 -5.77
C VAL A 69 -8.33 0.21 -5.54
N GLU A 70 -8.69 -1.07 -5.63
CA GLU A 70 -10.04 -1.56 -5.40
C GLU A 70 -10.15 -2.14 -3.99
N ILE A 71 -11.03 -1.57 -3.17
CA ILE A 71 -11.40 -2.12 -1.86
C ILE A 71 -12.61 -3.03 -2.03
N ILE A 72 -12.38 -4.33 -1.86
CA ILE A 72 -13.36 -5.39 -2.08
C ILE A 72 -14.10 -5.71 -0.78
N SER A 73 -13.38 -5.77 0.34
CA SER A 73 -13.98 -6.10 1.63
C SER A 73 -14.29 -4.87 2.47
N GLU A 74 -15.54 -4.78 2.93
CA GLU A 74 -16.00 -3.73 3.85
C GLU A 74 -15.44 -3.90 5.27
N ASP A 75 -14.93 -5.09 5.62
CA ASP A 75 -14.40 -5.40 6.96
C ASP A 75 -12.92 -5.00 7.17
N LEU A 76 -12.29 -4.38 6.17
CA LEU A 76 -10.90 -3.96 6.25
C LEU A 76 -10.69 -2.96 7.38
N LYS A 77 -9.86 -3.37 8.34
CA LYS A 77 -9.34 -2.45 9.37
C LYS A 77 -8.42 -1.45 8.68
N ASN A 78 -8.66 -0.15 8.88
CA ASN A 78 -7.90 0.95 8.30
C ASN A 78 -7.83 0.96 6.75
N PRO A 79 -8.97 1.02 6.04
CA PRO A 79 -9.00 0.85 4.58
C PRO A 79 -8.13 1.87 3.83
N ILE A 80 -7.96 3.08 4.37
CA ILE A 80 -7.10 4.10 3.76
C ILE A 80 -5.61 3.72 3.84
N ASP A 81 -5.16 3.17 4.98
CA ASP A 81 -3.75 2.77 5.16
C ASP A 81 -3.42 1.52 4.36
N THR A 82 -4.39 0.61 4.29
CA THR A 82 -4.32 -0.57 3.42
C THR A 82 -4.28 -0.17 1.95
N ALA A 83 -5.11 0.79 1.50
CA ALA A 83 -5.06 1.26 0.12
C ALA A 83 -3.77 2.00 -0.23
N TYR A 84 -3.22 2.78 0.71
CA TYR A 84 -1.90 3.36 0.55
C TYR A 84 -0.80 2.29 0.42
N THR A 85 -0.89 1.24 1.24
CA THR A 85 0.05 0.10 1.19
C THR A 85 0.01 -0.57 -0.18
N ASP A 86 -1.17 -0.83 -0.70
CA ASP A 86 -1.36 -1.50 -1.98
C ASP A 86 -0.90 -0.64 -3.16
N ALA A 87 -1.05 0.69 -3.06
CA ALA A 87 -0.51 1.65 -4.01
C ALA A 87 1.03 1.65 -4.08
N LEU A 88 1.75 1.08 -3.09
CA LEU A 88 3.21 0.99 -3.13
C LEU A 88 3.71 0.16 -4.33
N HIS A 89 2.88 -0.74 -4.87
CA HIS A 89 3.16 -1.50 -6.09
C HIS A 89 3.44 -0.61 -7.31
N TYR A 90 2.98 0.63 -7.31
CA TYR A 90 3.22 1.58 -8.40
C TYR A 90 4.01 2.80 -7.98
N LEU A 91 3.86 3.26 -6.73
CA LEU A 91 4.53 4.46 -6.25
C LEU A 91 6.05 4.38 -6.38
N HIS A 92 6.66 3.21 -6.22
CA HIS A 92 8.11 3.05 -6.38
C HIS A 92 8.59 3.15 -7.84
N GLU A 93 7.70 2.96 -8.81
CA GLU A 93 8.01 3.09 -10.23
C GLU A 93 8.01 4.56 -10.67
N VAL A 94 7.09 5.35 -10.11
CA VAL A 94 6.85 6.74 -10.54
C VAL A 94 7.40 7.80 -9.60
N ASP A 95 7.70 7.47 -8.35
CA ASP A 95 8.31 8.38 -7.38
C ASP A 95 9.73 7.95 -6.99
N PRO A 96 10.76 8.75 -7.34
CA PRO A 96 12.15 8.40 -7.04
C PRO A 96 12.46 8.23 -5.55
N LYS A 97 11.75 8.93 -4.65
CA LYS A 97 11.97 8.75 -3.20
C LYS A 97 11.34 7.47 -2.71
N MET A 98 10.18 7.08 -3.23
CA MET A 98 9.60 5.76 -2.93
C MET A 98 10.50 4.64 -3.41
N LYS A 99 11.07 4.78 -4.61
CA LYS A 99 12.13 3.88 -5.10
C LYS A 99 13.31 3.81 -4.13
N GLU A 100 13.79 4.95 -3.66
CA GLU A 100 14.91 5.03 -2.70
C GLU A 100 14.59 4.35 -1.36
N HIS A 101 13.36 4.48 -0.84
CA HIS A 101 12.93 3.77 0.37
C HIS A 101 12.85 2.27 0.17
N ARG A 102 12.28 1.83 -0.96
CA ARG A 102 12.15 0.43 -1.34
C ARG A 102 13.50 -0.25 -1.52
N GLU A 103 14.41 0.35 -2.29
CA GLU A 103 15.77 -0.17 -2.47
C GLU A 103 16.58 -0.15 -1.17
N TRP A 104 16.40 0.86 -0.33
CA TRP A 104 17.07 0.87 0.97
C TRP A 104 16.61 -0.32 1.82
N LEU A 105 15.30 -0.58 1.92
CA LEU A 105 14.79 -1.69 2.72
C LEU A 105 15.24 -3.05 2.16
N ARG A 106 15.21 -3.21 0.84
CA ARG A 106 15.70 -4.40 0.13
C ARG A 106 17.12 -4.79 0.56
N ASN A 107 18.00 -3.79 0.66
CA ASN A 107 19.42 -3.96 1.00
C ASN A 107 19.69 -4.02 2.52
N ASN A 108 18.75 -3.60 3.37
CA ASN A 108 18.92 -3.52 4.82
C ASN A 108 17.96 -4.45 5.57
N ARG A 109 17.58 -5.58 4.97
CA ARG A 109 16.77 -6.61 5.64
C ARG A 109 17.56 -7.27 6.77
N SER A 110 16.89 -7.56 7.88
CA SER A 110 17.48 -8.37 8.95
C SER A 110 17.61 -9.83 8.50
N PRO A 111 18.54 -10.61 9.07
CA PRO A 111 18.62 -12.05 8.81
C PRO A 111 17.28 -12.77 9.03
N GLN A 112 16.53 -12.37 10.07
CA GLN A 112 15.21 -12.94 10.35
C GLN A 112 14.18 -12.61 9.26
N GLN A 113 14.19 -11.39 8.72
CA GLN A 113 13.30 -11.03 7.61
C GLN A 113 13.63 -11.85 6.36
N ILE A 114 14.92 -12.08 6.06
CA ILE A 114 15.33 -12.92 4.94
C ILE A 114 14.82 -14.36 5.12
N ILE A 115 14.97 -14.94 6.32
CA ILE A 115 14.44 -16.27 6.66
C ILE A 115 12.92 -16.31 6.49
N ASN A 116 12.21 -15.34 7.06
CA ASN A 116 10.75 -15.27 6.98
C ASN A 116 10.25 -15.17 5.53
N SER A 117 10.96 -14.41 4.69
CA SER A 117 10.65 -14.27 3.26
C SER A 117 10.79 -15.61 2.53
N LYS A 118 11.88 -16.36 2.81
CA LYS A 118 12.09 -17.69 2.23
C LYS A 118 11.04 -18.69 2.69
N ASN A 119 10.72 -18.72 3.98
CA ASN A 119 9.68 -19.60 4.51
C ASN A 119 8.29 -19.31 3.90
N ARG A 120 7.97 -18.03 3.66
CA ARG A 120 6.74 -17.65 2.93
C ARG A 120 6.78 -18.14 1.48
N TYR A 121 7.88 -17.94 0.77
CA TYR A 121 8.02 -18.44 -0.60
C TYR A 121 7.88 -19.97 -0.68
N GLU A 122 8.50 -20.71 0.25
CA GLU A 122 8.37 -22.16 0.36
C GLU A 122 6.91 -22.58 0.59
N SER A 123 6.14 -21.84 1.38
CA SER A 123 4.73 -22.15 1.58
C SER A 123 3.87 -21.88 0.33
N TYR A 124 4.21 -20.87 -0.49
CA TYR A 124 3.50 -20.59 -1.74
C TYR A 124 3.87 -21.52 -2.91
N THR A 125 5.06 -22.12 -2.88
CA THR A 125 5.52 -23.07 -3.90
C THR A 125 5.13 -24.50 -3.58
N ASN A 126 4.87 -24.83 -2.31
CA ASN A 126 4.51 -26.18 -1.89
C ASN A 126 3.00 -26.47 -2.09
N PRO A 127 2.62 -27.40 -2.99
CA PRO A 127 1.22 -27.70 -3.31
C PRO A 127 0.45 -28.36 -2.15
N VAL A 128 1.14 -28.85 -1.11
CA VAL A 128 0.51 -29.42 0.08
C VAL A 128 0.37 -28.45 1.26
N SER A 129 0.80 -27.20 1.10
CA SER A 129 0.62 -26.20 2.17
C SER A 129 -0.84 -25.73 2.23
N GLU A 130 -1.35 -25.48 3.43
CA GLU A 130 -2.71 -24.95 3.65
C GLU A 130 -2.85 -23.47 3.19
N HIS A 131 -1.78 -22.85 2.71
CA HIS A 131 -1.80 -21.47 2.27
C HIS A 131 -2.40 -21.32 0.86
N TYR A 132 -2.84 -20.09 0.59
CA TYR A 132 -3.66 -19.49 -0.47
C TYR A 132 -3.60 -20.04 -1.93
N ASN A 133 -2.85 -21.09 -2.27
CA ASN A 133 -2.55 -21.40 -3.66
C ASN A 133 -2.35 -22.89 -4.02
N SER A 134 -2.97 -23.84 -3.31
CA SER A 134 -2.86 -25.27 -3.65
C SER A 134 -3.25 -25.60 -5.10
N ASN A 135 -4.13 -24.79 -5.71
CA ASN A 135 -4.55 -24.94 -7.11
C ASN A 135 -3.70 -24.18 -8.13
N ASN A 136 -2.81 -23.27 -7.70
CA ASN A 136 -1.96 -22.49 -8.60
C ASN A 136 -0.66 -22.08 -7.90
N PRO A 137 0.24 -23.03 -7.58
CA PRO A 137 1.45 -22.74 -6.80
C PRO A 137 2.30 -21.64 -7.46
N GLU A 138 3.03 -20.90 -6.63
CA GLU A 138 3.99 -19.91 -7.13
C GLU A 138 5.04 -20.59 -8.02
N THR A 139 5.31 -20.01 -9.19
CA THR A 139 6.23 -20.57 -10.19
C THR A 139 7.40 -19.65 -10.51
N ARG A 140 7.33 -18.38 -10.09
CA ARG A 140 8.44 -17.43 -10.21
C ARG A 140 9.63 -17.89 -9.35
N SER A 141 10.83 -17.45 -9.71
CA SER A 141 12.01 -17.61 -8.85
C SER A 141 11.78 -16.92 -7.49
N TYR A 142 12.54 -17.30 -6.47
CA TYR A 142 12.48 -16.62 -5.17
C TYR A 142 12.78 -15.12 -5.33
N GLU A 143 13.78 -14.78 -6.15
CA GLU A 143 14.21 -13.41 -6.40
C GLU A 143 13.08 -12.58 -7.05
N ASP A 144 12.42 -13.12 -8.08
CA ASP A 144 11.32 -12.43 -8.76
C ASP A 144 10.07 -12.31 -7.87
N TRP A 145 9.73 -13.38 -7.14
CA TRP A 145 8.64 -13.34 -6.17
C TRP A 145 8.92 -12.33 -5.05
N PHE A 146 10.14 -12.33 -4.53
CA PHE A 146 10.54 -11.42 -3.47
C PHE A 146 10.45 -9.96 -3.96
N GLU A 147 10.98 -9.68 -5.15
CA GLU A 147 10.98 -8.35 -5.73
C GLU A 147 9.56 -7.84 -5.99
N ILE A 148 8.70 -8.66 -6.62
CA ILE A 148 7.38 -8.21 -7.06
C ILE A 148 6.33 -8.27 -5.94
N SER A 149 6.46 -9.22 -5.01
CA SER A 149 5.39 -9.51 -4.03
C SER A 149 5.83 -9.21 -2.60
N ASP A 150 6.92 -9.79 -2.13
CA ASP A 150 7.25 -9.78 -0.70
C ASP A 150 7.89 -8.48 -0.23
N LEU A 151 8.66 -7.81 -1.08
CA LEU A 151 9.29 -6.54 -0.75
C LEU A 151 8.24 -5.46 -0.47
N ASP A 152 7.21 -5.34 -1.31
CA ASP A 152 6.14 -4.37 -1.08
C ASP A 152 5.32 -4.73 0.17
N GLN A 153 5.17 -6.02 0.48
CA GLN A 153 4.58 -6.46 1.76
C GLN A 153 5.43 -6.09 2.98
N LEU A 154 6.77 -6.11 2.89
CA LEU A 154 7.66 -5.61 3.95
C LEU A 154 7.49 -4.10 4.17
N LEU A 155 7.33 -3.31 3.11
CA LEU A 155 7.04 -1.88 3.26
C LEU A 155 5.65 -1.69 3.88
N GLY A 156 4.66 -2.38 3.30
CA GLY A 156 3.25 -2.30 3.63
C GLY A 156 2.87 -2.78 5.02
N GLY A 157 3.50 -3.87 5.48
CA GLY A 157 3.20 -4.53 6.75
C GLY A 157 3.43 -3.62 7.95
N TYR A 158 4.47 -2.78 7.90
CA TYR A 158 4.68 -1.73 8.90
C TYR A 158 3.60 -0.64 8.82
N THR A 159 3.36 -0.11 7.61
CA THR A 159 2.50 1.07 7.43
C THR A 159 1.03 0.82 7.70
N SER A 160 0.54 -0.37 7.37
CA SER A 160 -0.83 -0.82 7.65
C SER A 160 -1.01 -1.35 9.08
N GLY A 161 0.09 -1.62 9.79
CA GLY A 161 0.08 -2.32 11.08
C GLY A 161 -0.25 -3.81 10.96
N ALA A 162 -0.19 -4.39 9.75
CA ALA A 162 -0.40 -5.81 9.55
C ALA A 162 0.71 -6.65 10.21
N TRP A 163 1.93 -6.12 10.31
CA TRP A 163 3.08 -6.81 10.90
C TRP A 163 3.54 -6.13 12.19
N PRO A 164 4.00 -6.91 13.20
CA PRO A 164 4.48 -6.37 14.46
C PRO A 164 5.69 -5.46 14.25
N LYS A 165 5.76 -4.35 15.00
CA LYS A 165 6.87 -3.38 14.89
C LYS A 165 8.21 -4.00 15.28
N GLU A 166 8.18 -4.96 16.20
CA GLU A 166 9.33 -5.74 16.67
C GLU A 166 9.95 -6.59 15.53
N GLY A 167 9.22 -6.78 14.43
CA GLY A 167 9.73 -7.40 13.20
C GLY A 167 10.69 -6.50 12.40
N TYR A 168 10.90 -5.25 12.82
CA TYR A 168 11.76 -4.27 12.16
C TYR A 168 12.86 -3.77 13.10
N THR A 169 14.02 -3.45 12.53
CA THR A 169 15.10 -2.79 13.29
C THR A 169 14.75 -1.31 13.55
N PRO A 170 15.38 -0.65 14.54
CA PRO A 170 15.17 0.78 14.77
C PRO A 170 15.45 1.63 13.52
N GLU A 171 16.51 1.33 12.77
CA GLU A 171 16.86 2.04 11.54
C GLU A 171 15.80 1.83 10.43
N GLN A 172 15.25 0.62 10.32
CA GLN A 172 14.14 0.36 9.40
C GLN A 172 12.89 1.15 9.78
N ILE A 173 12.57 1.22 11.08
CA ILE A 173 11.44 1.99 11.58
C ILE A 173 11.62 3.47 11.23
N GLU A 174 12.78 4.06 11.49
CA GLU A 174 13.08 5.46 11.13
C GLU A 174 12.94 5.70 9.62
N ARG A 175 13.41 4.75 8.79
CA ARG A 175 13.29 4.85 7.33
C ARG A 175 11.85 4.76 6.85
N LEU A 176 11.06 3.84 7.42
CA LEU A 176 9.65 3.64 7.07
C LEU A 176 8.78 4.80 7.56
N ASP A 177 9.08 5.37 8.73
CA ASP A 177 8.44 6.59 9.22
C ASP A 177 8.74 7.78 8.31
N SER A 178 9.99 7.91 7.83
CA SER A 178 10.37 8.93 6.86
C SER A 178 9.59 8.78 5.54
N MET A 179 9.43 7.55 5.05
CA MET A 179 8.62 7.25 3.87
C MET A 179 7.15 7.66 4.06
N VAL A 180 6.53 7.26 5.18
CA VAL A 180 5.14 7.61 5.49
C VAL A 180 4.97 9.12 5.63
N ASN A 181 5.90 9.80 6.30
CA ASN A 181 5.87 11.26 6.43
C ASN A 181 6.02 11.95 5.08
N TYR A 182 6.87 11.42 4.20
CA TYR A 182 6.99 11.89 2.82
C TYR A 182 5.65 11.76 2.07
N SER A 183 4.97 10.61 2.18
CA SER A 183 3.65 10.38 1.56
C SER A 183 2.56 11.33 2.05
N LYS A 184 2.62 11.72 3.34
CA LYS A 184 1.65 12.60 4.01
C LYS A 184 1.86 14.07 3.71
N ASN A 185 3.12 14.50 3.59
CA ASN A 185 3.46 15.91 3.49
C ASN A 185 3.89 16.33 2.08
N ASN A 186 4.26 15.38 1.20
CA ASN A 186 4.87 15.63 -0.10
C ASN A 186 6.12 16.55 -0.03
N GLU A 187 6.65 16.77 1.16
CA GLU A 187 7.80 17.63 1.38
C GLU A 187 9.08 16.86 1.10
N MET A 188 9.97 17.47 0.32
CA MET A 188 11.34 17.00 0.27
C MET A 188 11.99 17.21 1.64
N THR A 189 11.87 16.24 2.55
CA THR A 189 12.73 16.17 3.73
C THR A 189 14.17 16.16 3.22
N LYS A 190 14.87 17.28 3.46
CA LYS A 190 16.31 17.38 3.29
C LYS A 190 16.93 16.32 4.20
N THR A 191 17.65 15.42 3.56
CA THR A 191 18.41 14.31 4.11
C THR A 191 18.94 14.59 5.52
N LEU A 192 18.39 13.90 6.52
CA LEU A 192 19.12 13.62 7.75
C LEU A 192 20.10 12.50 7.42
N MET A 193 21.27 12.85 6.88
CA MET A 193 22.38 11.90 6.92
C MET A 193 22.85 11.79 8.38
N PRO A 194 22.99 10.58 8.94
CA PRO A 194 23.67 10.43 10.21
C PRO A 194 25.10 10.97 10.04
N LYS A 195 25.50 11.87 10.94
CA LYS A 195 26.89 12.31 11.05
C LYS A 195 27.74 11.07 11.28
N ARG A 196 28.47 10.62 10.24
CA ARG A 196 29.54 9.64 10.42
C ARG A 196 30.49 10.20 11.47
N LYS A 197 30.54 9.57 12.63
CA LYS A 197 31.64 9.78 13.58
C LYS A 197 32.86 9.15 12.93
N PHE A 198 33.77 10.00 12.47
CA PHE A 198 35.14 9.57 12.20
C PHE A 198 35.77 9.28 13.57
N PHE A 199 36.17 8.02 13.78
CA PHE A 199 37.16 7.64 14.78
C PHE A 199 38.50 7.49 14.07
#